data_AF-A0A9X9Q4C5-F1
#
_entry.id   AF-A0A9X9Q4C5-F1
#
_cell.length_a   1.000
_cell.length_b   1.000
_cell.length_c   1.000
_cell.angle_alpha   90.00
_cell.angle_beta   90.00
_cell.angle_gamma   90.00
#
_symmetry.space_group_name_H-M   'P 1'
#
loop_
_entity.id
_entity.type
_entity.pdbx_description
1 polymer ?
#
loop_
_entity_poly.entity_id
_entity_poly.type
_entity_poly.pdbx_seq_one_letter_code
_entity_poly.pdbx_strand_id
1 'polypeptide(L)'
;MALTVHFEEAATAKERAKIAKIGAFCCGLSLCNQHTIVLYILCIIPWILFRLLKEKELSLGSLLKFSLYFSAGLLPYVYLPISSYLNQARWTWGDQTTLLGFLTHFLREEYGTFSLAKSETGSSMSKILLSQVTSMRTQLSLNIQALAVWANVCLARKDRQNPSLVWLFTGMFGIYSLFFAWRANLDISKPLFMGVVERFWMQSNAVVAVLAGLGLAALASESNRVLNVRGLQCLEWLSAALFIIYQIYSNFSTCDQRTNYVVDKFAKNLLASMPRDAIILLRGDLPGNSLRYMHYCEGLRPDISLVDQEMMTYEWYLPKMAKHLPGVNFPGDRWNPVEGVLPSGMVTFNLYHFLEINKQKKTFVCIGIHEGDPTWKKNYSLWPWGSCDKLVPSEIVFNPEEWIKLTRNIYNWTEEYGRFDPSSWESVANEEMWQARMKTPFFIFNLAETANIPSSVKAQLYTHAYNLYKEIVSLQKEHPVNWHKNYAIACERMLRLQERAVDPEVLLSETIRHFRLYTQKARNDPQLPDLFVALKHLRKELQSLRNRKNV
;
A
#
# COMPACT_ATOMS: atom_id res chain seq x y z
N MET A 1 16.89 15.34 -17.93
CA MET A 1 16.88 14.91 -19.34
C MET A 1 16.77 16.10 -20.30
N ALA A 2 15.75 16.96 -20.24
CA ALA A 2 15.70 18.15 -21.12
C ALA A 2 16.95 19.06 -20.98
N LEU A 3 17.35 19.39 -19.74
CA LEU A 3 18.57 20.19 -19.48
C LEU A 3 19.86 19.53 -20.00
N THR A 4 19.95 18.21 -20.00
CA THR A 4 21.15 17.50 -20.51
C THR A 4 21.20 17.56 -22.04
N VAL A 5 20.04 17.53 -22.72
CA VAL A 5 19.95 17.74 -24.18
C VAL A 5 20.37 19.17 -24.52
N HIS A 6 19.76 20.18 -23.89
CA HIS A 6 20.13 21.58 -24.13
C HIS A 6 21.58 21.89 -23.80
N PHE A 7 22.18 21.22 -22.81
CA PHE A 7 23.60 21.36 -22.52
C PHE A 7 24.48 20.88 -23.67
N GLU A 8 24.15 19.74 -24.28
CA GLU A 8 24.87 19.19 -25.43
C GLU A 8 24.71 20.07 -26.68
N GLU A 9 23.51 20.64 -26.88
CA GLU A 9 23.19 21.49 -28.03
C GLU A 9 23.71 22.93 -27.89
N ALA A 10 24.11 23.36 -26.69
CA ALA A 10 24.56 24.72 -26.45
C ALA A 10 25.82 25.04 -27.24
N ALA A 11 25.78 26.12 -28.03
CA ALA A 11 26.87 26.52 -28.91
C ALA A 11 28.02 27.19 -28.13
N THR A 12 27.70 27.96 -27.09
CA THR A 12 28.69 28.79 -26.38
C THR A 12 29.00 28.28 -24.97
N ALA A 13 30.23 28.53 -24.50
CA ALA A 13 30.66 28.27 -23.13
C ALA A 13 29.75 28.94 -22.09
N LYS A 14 29.27 30.15 -22.40
CA LYS A 14 28.38 30.93 -21.52
C LYS A 14 27.03 30.25 -21.36
N GLU A 15 26.46 29.72 -22.44
CA GLU A 15 25.21 28.96 -22.42
C GLU A 15 25.38 27.63 -21.67
N ARG A 16 26.44 26.86 -21.98
CA ARG A 16 26.76 25.62 -21.26
C ARG A 16 26.88 25.86 -19.75
N ALA A 17 27.61 26.89 -19.36
CA ALA A 17 27.77 27.27 -17.96
C ALA A 17 26.43 27.72 -17.31
N LYS A 18 25.55 28.39 -18.05
CA LYS A 18 24.21 28.77 -17.57
C LYS A 18 23.35 27.52 -17.34
N ILE A 19 23.30 26.62 -18.32
CA ILE A 19 22.49 25.39 -18.25
C ILE A 19 23.02 24.48 -17.15
N ALA A 20 24.33 24.33 -16.99
CA ALA A 20 24.93 23.53 -15.93
C ALA A 20 24.57 24.05 -14.52
N LYS A 21 24.48 25.37 -14.31
CA LYS A 21 24.02 25.95 -13.03
C LYS A 21 22.55 25.64 -12.75
N ILE A 22 21.69 25.80 -13.76
CA ILE A 22 20.26 25.45 -13.65
C ILE A 22 20.13 23.94 -13.37
N GLY A 23 20.89 23.12 -14.08
CA GLY A 23 20.97 21.67 -13.88
C GLY A 23 21.41 21.30 -12.47
N ALA A 24 22.44 21.96 -11.92
CA ALA A 24 22.91 21.74 -10.56
C ALA A 24 21.80 22.05 -9.54
N PHE A 25 21.13 23.20 -9.68
CA PHE A 25 19.97 23.55 -8.85
C PHE A 25 18.85 22.52 -8.96
N CYS A 26 18.47 22.11 -10.17
CA CYS A 26 17.45 21.09 -10.39
C CYS A 26 17.85 19.73 -9.81
N CYS A 27 19.12 19.34 -9.84
CA CYS A 27 19.59 18.11 -9.21
C CYS A 27 19.40 18.13 -7.69
N GLY A 28 19.78 19.24 -7.02
CA GLY A 28 19.53 19.42 -5.59
C GLY A 28 18.04 19.41 -5.25
N LEU A 29 17.23 20.15 -6.02
CA LEU A 29 15.78 20.21 -5.83
C LEU A 29 15.11 18.84 -6.03
N SER A 30 15.57 18.05 -7.00
CA SER A 30 15.01 16.73 -7.28
C SER A 30 15.24 15.75 -6.13
N LEU A 31 16.35 15.86 -5.40
CA LEU A 31 16.60 15.02 -4.22
C LEU A 31 15.54 15.25 -3.13
N CYS A 32 15.07 16.49 -2.99
CA CYS A 32 14.00 16.85 -2.05
C CYS A 32 12.64 16.23 -2.41
N ASN A 33 12.44 15.83 -3.67
CA ASN A 33 11.20 15.19 -4.12
C ASN A 33 11.27 13.66 -4.06
N GLN A 34 12.35 13.06 -4.60
CA GLN A 34 12.48 11.61 -4.64
C GLN A 34 13.94 11.17 -4.58
N HIS A 35 14.33 10.52 -3.48
CA HIS A 35 15.73 10.18 -3.20
C HIS A 35 16.38 9.27 -4.26
N THR A 36 15.61 8.42 -4.96
CA THR A 36 16.14 7.53 -6.00
C THR A 36 16.68 8.26 -7.24
N ILE A 37 16.37 9.55 -7.41
CA ILE A 37 16.99 10.40 -8.45
C ILE A 37 18.51 10.46 -8.34
N VAL A 38 19.08 10.17 -7.16
CA VAL A 38 20.53 10.14 -6.93
C VAL A 38 21.25 9.25 -7.95
N LEU A 39 20.62 8.15 -8.38
CA LEU A 39 21.19 7.24 -9.39
C LEU A 39 21.37 7.92 -10.75
N TYR A 40 20.49 8.86 -11.11
CA TYR A 40 20.62 9.66 -12.33
C TYR A 40 21.63 10.78 -12.17
N ILE A 41 21.63 11.43 -11.00
CA ILE A 41 22.61 12.48 -10.67
C ILE A 41 24.04 11.94 -10.75
N LEU A 42 24.27 10.70 -10.26
CA LEU A 42 25.55 10.00 -10.34
C LEU A 42 25.99 9.67 -11.79
N CYS A 43 25.07 9.67 -12.76
CA CYS A 43 25.40 9.54 -14.17
C CYS A 43 25.62 10.91 -14.83
N ILE A 44 24.71 11.85 -14.57
CA ILE A 44 24.66 13.15 -15.24
C ILE A 44 25.82 14.05 -14.80
N ILE A 45 26.12 14.13 -13.50
CA ILE A 45 27.18 15.02 -13.00
C ILE A 45 28.54 14.65 -13.60
N PRO A 46 29.03 13.39 -13.50
CA PRO A 46 30.30 13.03 -14.11
C PRO A 46 30.33 13.27 -15.62
N TRP A 47 29.22 13.00 -16.32
CA TRP A 47 29.12 13.26 -17.76
C TRP A 47 29.27 14.76 -18.09
N ILE A 48 28.57 15.64 -17.38
CA ILE A 48 28.70 17.10 -17.55
C ILE A 48 30.12 17.58 -17.24
N LEU A 49 30.69 17.12 -16.12
CA LEU A 49 32.04 17.52 -15.71
C LEU A 49 33.10 17.06 -16.72
N PHE A 50 32.96 15.84 -17.24
CA PHE A 50 33.83 15.32 -18.29
C PHE A 50 33.70 16.15 -19.59
N ARG A 51 32.48 16.54 -19.98
CA ARG A 51 32.26 17.43 -21.12
C ARG A 51 32.93 18.79 -20.94
N LEU A 52 32.70 19.45 -19.81
CA LEU A 52 33.32 20.74 -19.50
C LEU A 52 34.85 20.64 -19.42
N LEU A 53 35.39 19.53 -18.92
CA LEU A 53 36.84 19.29 -18.90
C LEU A 53 37.39 19.16 -20.33
N LYS A 54 36.73 18.39 -21.19
CA LYS A 54 37.12 18.20 -22.59
C LYS A 54 37.13 19.52 -23.37
N GLU A 55 36.12 20.36 -23.15
CA GLU A 55 36.02 21.70 -23.77
C GLU A 55 36.90 22.76 -23.07
N LYS A 56 37.65 22.39 -22.02
CA LYS A 56 38.50 23.29 -21.20
C LYS A 56 37.73 24.43 -20.53
N GLU A 57 36.47 24.20 -20.20
CA GLU A 57 35.55 25.16 -19.55
C GLU A 57 35.41 24.90 -18.04
N LEU A 58 35.98 23.80 -17.55
CA LEU A 58 35.95 23.44 -16.14
C LEU A 58 37.02 24.21 -15.36
N SER A 59 36.59 24.90 -14.30
CA SER A 59 37.47 25.61 -13.37
C SER A 59 36.99 25.40 -11.93
N LEU A 60 37.86 25.65 -10.94
CA LEU A 60 37.48 25.61 -9.53
C LEU A 60 36.32 26.58 -9.23
N GLY A 61 36.34 27.78 -9.82
CA GLY A 61 35.27 28.76 -9.68
C GLY A 61 33.94 28.28 -10.27
N SER A 62 33.97 27.52 -11.37
CA SER A 62 32.78 26.88 -11.95
C SER A 62 32.24 25.79 -11.02
N LEU A 63 33.12 24.95 -10.46
CA LEU A 63 32.74 23.90 -9.50
C LEU A 63 32.08 24.49 -8.25
N LEU A 64 32.68 25.52 -7.66
CA LEU A 64 32.10 26.21 -6.49
C LEU A 64 30.71 26.80 -6.80
N LYS A 65 30.52 27.38 -8.00
CA LYS A 65 29.21 27.85 -8.46
C LYS A 65 28.23 26.69 -8.58
N PHE A 66 28.59 25.58 -9.21
CA PHE A 66 27.69 24.43 -9.31
C PHE A 66 27.32 23.87 -7.94
N SER A 67 28.26 23.74 -7.01
CA SER A 67 28.01 23.33 -5.63
C SER A 67 27.06 24.27 -4.90
N LEU A 68 27.21 25.60 -5.08
CA LEU A 68 26.29 26.59 -4.51
C LEU A 68 24.87 26.44 -5.05
N TYR A 69 24.71 26.30 -6.37
CA TYR A 69 23.39 26.12 -6.99
C TYR A 69 22.75 24.79 -6.58
N PHE A 70 23.52 23.71 -6.53
CA PHE A 70 23.06 22.41 -6.03
C PHE A 70 22.58 22.51 -4.57
N SER A 71 23.37 23.18 -3.71
CA SER A 71 23.04 23.40 -2.30
C SER A 71 21.78 24.27 -2.16
N ALA A 72 21.61 25.28 -3.01
CA ALA A 72 20.39 26.08 -3.07
C ALA A 72 19.15 25.24 -3.45
N GLY A 73 19.32 24.21 -4.29
CA GLY A 73 18.27 23.25 -4.59
C GLY A 73 17.85 22.40 -3.39
N LEU A 74 18.74 22.19 -2.42
CA LEU A 74 18.48 21.41 -1.20
C LEU A 74 17.76 22.21 -0.09
N LEU A 75 17.52 23.51 -0.29
CA LEU A 75 16.87 24.37 0.71
C LEU A 75 15.51 23.84 1.22
N PRO A 76 14.66 23.15 0.44
CA PRO A 76 13.43 22.57 0.99
C PRO A 76 13.65 21.63 2.18
N TYR A 77 14.79 20.93 2.29
CA TYR A 77 15.09 20.08 3.44
C TYR A 77 15.22 20.86 4.76
N VAL A 78 15.50 22.16 4.72
CA VAL A 78 15.57 23.03 5.91
C VAL A 78 14.21 23.10 6.61
N TYR A 79 13.11 22.86 5.89
CA TYR A 79 11.78 22.78 6.50
C TYR A 79 11.68 21.69 7.58
N LEU A 80 12.34 20.54 7.40
CA LEU A 80 12.24 19.41 8.32
C LEU A 80 12.72 19.74 9.75
N PRO A 81 13.96 20.22 9.97
CA PRO A 81 14.41 20.58 11.32
C PRO A 81 13.64 21.77 11.89
N ILE A 82 13.25 22.76 11.07
CA ILE A 82 12.43 23.90 11.53
C ILE A 82 11.08 23.40 12.05
N SER A 83 10.38 22.59 11.26
CA SER A 83 9.07 22.03 11.62
C SER A 83 9.15 21.16 12.89
N SER A 84 10.19 20.31 12.99
CA SER A 84 10.41 19.45 14.16
C SER A 84 10.75 20.26 15.43
N TYR A 85 11.46 21.37 15.29
CA TYR A 85 11.80 22.29 16.40
C TYR A 85 10.57 23.07 16.88
N LEU A 86 9.79 23.64 15.95
CA LEU A 86 8.53 24.31 16.27
C LEU A 86 7.50 23.34 16.86
N ASN A 87 7.55 22.07 16.44
CA ASN A 87 6.72 20.98 16.92
C ASN A 87 5.21 21.34 16.91
N GLN A 88 4.78 22.01 15.83
CA GLN A 88 3.38 22.39 15.56
C GLN A 88 2.65 21.32 14.74
N ALA A 89 3.39 20.53 13.96
CA ALA A 89 2.80 19.47 13.15
C ALA A 89 2.19 18.39 14.05
N ARG A 90 0.90 18.08 13.82
CA ARG A 90 0.16 17.02 14.53
C ARG A 90 0.58 15.60 14.14
N TRP A 91 1.49 15.48 13.18
CA TRP A 91 2.13 14.24 12.79
C TRP A 91 3.51 14.52 12.18
N THR A 92 4.49 13.67 12.49
CA THR A 92 5.81 13.64 11.85
C THR A 92 6.33 12.20 11.80
N TRP A 93 7.29 11.93 10.91
CA TRP A 93 8.02 10.66 10.85
C TRP A 93 9.46 10.89 11.31
N GLY A 94 9.77 10.56 12.57
CA GLY A 94 11.08 10.83 13.17
C GLY A 94 11.15 12.16 13.91
N ASP A 95 12.19 12.33 14.72
CA ASP A 95 12.57 13.60 15.33
C ASP A 95 13.78 14.21 14.61
N GLN A 96 13.55 15.28 13.84
CA GLN A 96 14.61 16.00 13.12
C GLN A 96 15.16 17.23 13.88
N THR A 97 14.96 17.35 15.19
CA THR A 97 15.49 18.50 15.96
C THR A 97 17.01 18.51 16.10
N THR A 98 17.65 17.35 15.98
CA THR A 98 19.10 17.22 16.02
C THR A 98 19.65 16.88 14.64
N LEU A 99 20.94 17.17 14.40
CA LEU A 99 21.60 16.77 13.16
C LEU A 99 21.54 15.24 12.95
N LEU A 100 21.74 14.47 14.01
CA LEU A 100 21.65 13.00 13.95
C LEU A 100 20.25 12.56 13.54
N GLY A 101 19.20 13.10 14.18
CA GLY A 101 17.82 12.77 13.84
C GLY A 101 17.42 13.20 12.41
N PHE A 102 17.93 14.34 11.95
CA PHE A 102 17.81 14.75 10.54
C PHE A 102 18.50 13.75 9.61
N LEU A 103 19.73 13.33 9.91
CA LEU A 103 20.47 12.35 9.10
C LEU A 103 19.77 10.99 9.08
N THR A 104 19.29 10.49 10.22
CA THR A 104 18.51 9.25 10.32
C THR A 104 17.28 9.28 9.42
N HIS A 105 16.55 10.40 9.39
CA HIS A 105 15.42 10.59 8.48
C HIS A 105 15.87 10.69 7.01
N PHE A 106 16.84 11.57 6.71
CA PHE A 106 17.34 11.83 5.35
C PHE A 106 17.90 10.56 4.70
N LEU A 107 18.67 9.77 5.46
CA LEU A 107 19.26 8.50 5.02
C LEU A 107 18.28 7.32 5.10
N ARG A 108 17.04 7.55 5.57
CA ARG A 108 16.00 6.52 5.74
C ARG A 108 16.50 5.32 6.55
N GLU A 109 17.29 5.56 7.60
CA GLU A 109 17.94 4.52 8.40
C GLU A 109 16.92 3.56 9.02
N GLU A 110 15.76 4.08 9.44
CA GLU A 110 14.68 3.29 10.03
C GLU A 110 14.08 2.22 9.10
N TYR A 111 14.21 2.41 7.77
CA TYR A 111 13.83 1.44 6.76
C TYR A 111 14.97 0.48 6.40
N GLY A 112 16.22 0.79 6.79
CA GLY A 112 17.43 0.07 6.37
C GLY A 112 18.23 0.74 5.23
N THR A 113 18.05 2.06 5.02
CA THR A 113 18.69 2.94 4.02
C THR A 113 18.53 2.51 2.55
N PHE A 114 19.02 1.33 2.20
CA PHE A 114 18.92 0.74 0.88
C PHE A 114 17.77 -0.27 0.74
N SER A 115 16.97 -0.47 1.78
CA SER A 115 15.79 -1.32 1.72
C SER A 115 14.53 -0.51 1.40
N LEU A 116 13.59 -1.14 0.70
CA LEU A 116 12.28 -0.57 0.41
C LEU A 116 11.36 -0.71 1.63
N ALA A 117 11.38 -1.87 2.28
CA ALA A 117 10.64 -2.17 3.52
C ALA A 117 11.56 -2.75 4.60
N LYS A 118 11.24 -2.51 5.88
CA LYS A 118 12.13 -2.85 7.01
C LYS A 118 12.30 -4.36 7.26
N SER A 119 11.28 -5.17 6.98
CA SER A 119 11.23 -6.58 7.44
C SER A 119 10.64 -7.56 6.42
N GLU A 120 10.75 -7.23 5.12
CA GLU A 120 10.22 -8.08 4.04
C GLU A 120 11.33 -8.81 3.29
N THR A 121 11.04 -10.06 2.90
CA THR A 121 11.88 -10.86 2.01
C THR A 121 11.45 -10.62 0.56
N GLY A 122 12.36 -10.07 -0.23
CA GLY A 122 12.09 -9.71 -1.62
C GLY A 122 11.92 -10.89 -2.57
N SER A 123 11.27 -10.62 -3.70
CA SER A 123 11.38 -11.46 -4.90
C SER A 123 12.79 -11.38 -5.52
N SER A 124 13.13 -12.34 -6.39
CA SER A 124 14.43 -12.35 -7.07
C SER A 124 14.59 -11.20 -8.07
N MET A 125 15.83 -10.74 -8.26
CA MET A 125 16.18 -9.66 -9.20
C MET A 125 15.67 -9.94 -10.64
N SER A 126 15.81 -11.17 -11.13
CA SER A 126 15.32 -11.56 -12.46
C SER A 126 13.81 -11.43 -12.59
N LYS A 127 13.06 -11.80 -11.53
CA LYS A 127 11.61 -11.68 -11.49
C LYS A 127 11.19 -10.20 -11.49
N ILE A 128 11.88 -9.34 -10.72
CA ILE A 128 11.62 -7.90 -10.70
C ILE A 128 11.86 -7.27 -12.08
N LEU A 129 12.99 -7.59 -12.74
CA LEU A 129 13.29 -7.09 -14.09
C LEU A 129 12.26 -7.55 -15.13
N LEU A 130 11.87 -8.83 -15.08
CA LEU A 130 10.86 -9.37 -16.00
C LEU A 130 9.50 -8.68 -15.79
N SER A 131 9.10 -8.47 -14.54
CA SER A 131 7.88 -7.72 -14.20
C SER A 131 7.97 -6.26 -14.64
N GLN A 132 9.12 -5.62 -14.50
CA GLN A 132 9.37 -4.26 -14.98
C GLN A 132 9.15 -4.15 -16.50
N VAL A 133 9.73 -5.06 -17.29
CA VAL A 133 9.56 -5.08 -18.76
C VAL A 133 8.11 -5.33 -19.15
N THR A 134 7.44 -6.23 -18.42
CA THR A 134 6.02 -6.56 -18.64
C THR A 134 5.12 -5.35 -18.34
N SER A 135 5.36 -4.66 -17.22
CA SER A 135 4.62 -3.45 -16.82
C SER A 135 4.92 -2.28 -17.74
N MET A 136 6.16 -2.12 -18.23
CA MET A 136 6.47 -1.16 -19.29
C MET A 136 5.67 -1.42 -20.56
N ARG A 137 5.39 -2.67 -20.90
CA ARG A 137 4.64 -3.02 -22.12
C ARG A 137 3.18 -2.64 -21.99
N THR A 138 2.61 -2.83 -20.80
CA THR A 138 1.22 -2.44 -20.53
C THR A 138 1.07 -0.92 -20.46
N GLN A 139 2.01 -0.22 -19.81
CA GLN A 139 1.92 1.23 -19.62
C GLN A 139 2.32 2.07 -20.84
N LEU A 140 3.38 1.68 -21.57
CA LEU A 140 3.94 2.45 -22.68
C LEU A 140 3.69 1.85 -24.07
N SER A 141 3.08 0.66 -24.19
CA SER A 141 3.02 -0.15 -25.42
C SER A 141 4.37 -0.72 -25.90
N LEU A 142 4.29 -1.75 -26.75
CA LEU A 142 5.46 -2.38 -27.36
C LEU A 142 6.20 -1.45 -28.34
N ASN A 143 5.48 -0.54 -29.02
CA ASN A 143 6.05 0.34 -30.03
C ASN A 143 7.05 1.33 -29.43
N ILE A 144 6.75 1.89 -28.25
CA ILE A 144 7.65 2.80 -27.54
C ILE A 144 8.95 2.07 -27.16
N GLN A 145 8.86 0.83 -26.68
CA GLN A 145 10.04 0.02 -26.38
C GLN A 145 10.87 -0.28 -27.62
N ALA A 146 10.22 -0.66 -28.72
CA ALA A 146 10.90 -0.93 -29.99
C ALA A 146 11.66 0.30 -30.51
N LEU A 147 11.06 1.49 -30.42
CA LEU A 147 11.71 2.75 -30.80
C LEU A 147 12.90 3.06 -29.87
N ALA A 148 12.78 2.83 -28.56
CA ALA A 148 13.89 3.03 -27.63
C ALA A 148 15.08 2.09 -27.92
N VAL A 149 14.80 0.83 -28.30
CA VAL A 149 15.82 -0.12 -28.77
C VAL A 149 16.41 0.36 -30.10
N TRP A 150 15.59 0.83 -31.04
CA TRP A 150 16.04 1.34 -32.33
C TRP A 150 17.02 2.52 -32.17
N ALA A 151 16.78 3.43 -31.23
CA ALA A 151 17.71 4.51 -30.89
C ALA A 151 19.12 3.97 -30.55
N ASN A 152 19.18 2.89 -29.77
CA ASN A 152 20.43 2.23 -29.38
C ASN A 152 21.09 1.44 -30.52
N VAL A 153 20.31 0.87 -31.44
CA VAL A 153 20.85 0.18 -32.63
C VAL A 153 21.45 1.19 -33.62
N CYS A 154 20.76 2.30 -33.87
CA CYS A 154 21.28 3.38 -34.73
C CYS A 154 22.57 3.99 -34.19
N LEU A 155 22.71 4.08 -32.86
CA LEU A 155 23.93 4.50 -32.18
C LEU A 155 25.13 3.61 -32.50
N ALA A 156 24.96 2.29 -32.49
CA ALA A 156 26.02 1.32 -32.76
C ALA A 156 26.58 1.42 -34.19
N ARG A 157 25.79 1.96 -35.13
CA ARG A 157 26.18 2.14 -36.54
C ARG A 157 27.04 3.38 -36.79
N LYS A 158 27.40 4.17 -35.76
CA LYS A 158 28.28 5.36 -35.81
C LYS A 158 27.87 6.47 -36.82
N ASP A 159 26.65 6.42 -37.34
CA ASP A 159 26.26 7.19 -38.52
C ASP A 159 25.65 8.58 -38.19
N ARG A 160 25.61 9.02 -36.91
CA ARG A 160 24.73 10.13 -36.47
C ARG A 160 25.28 11.06 -35.38
N GLN A 161 24.70 12.27 -35.35
CA GLN A 161 24.88 13.30 -34.33
C GLN A 161 24.32 12.86 -32.96
N ASN A 162 25.03 13.20 -31.87
CA ASN A 162 24.70 13.01 -30.44
C ASN A 162 24.76 11.58 -29.84
N PRO A 163 25.78 10.75 -30.13
CA PRO A 163 25.91 9.41 -29.55
C PRO A 163 26.05 9.41 -28.01
N SER A 164 26.59 10.49 -27.46
CA SER A 164 26.81 10.75 -26.04
C SER A 164 25.53 10.72 -25.20
N LEU A 165 24.45 11.31 -25.69
CA LEU A 165 23.18 11.43 -24.97
C LEU A 165 22.44 10.10 -24.91
N VAL A 166 22.44 9.34 -26.02
CA VAL A 166 21.85 7.99 -26.05
C VAL A 166 22.58 7.07 -25.07
N TRP A 167 23.92 7.09 -25.06
CA TRP A 167 24.71 6.33 -24.07
C TRP A 167 24.41 6.75 -22.63
N LEU A 168 24.30 8.05 -22.36
CA LEU A 168 23.97 8.55 -21.03
C LEU A 168 22.60 8.04 -20.57
N PHE A 169 21.56 8.19 -21.41
CA PHE A 169 20.20 7.77 -21.06
C PHE A 169 20.08 6.25 -20.94
N THR A 170 20.70 5.48 -21.84
CA THR A 170 20.74 4.02 -21.73
C THR A 170 21.48 3.56 -20.48
N GLY A 171 22.59 4.21 -20.14
CA GLY A 171 23.32 3.97 -18.89
C GLY A 171 22.47 4.28 -17.65
N MET A 172 21.77 5.42 -17.65
CA MET A 172 20.82 5.78 -16.59
C MET A 172 19.72 4.73 -16.43
N PHE A 173 19.10 4.28 -17.53
CA PHE A 173 18.08 3.22 -17.53
C PHE A 173 18.62 1.91 -16.94
N GLY A 174 19.79 1.47 -17.40
CA GLY A 174 20.42 0.23 -16.96
C GLY A 174 20.80 0.28 -15.48
N ILE A 175 21.51 1.33 -15.05
CA ILE A 175 21.94 1.50 -13.66
C ILE A 175 20.73 1.53 -12.72
N TYR A 176 19.70 2.31 -13.05
CA TYR A 176 18.51 2.42 -12.23
C TYR A 176 17.75 1.09 -12.13
N SER A 177 17.48 0.44 -13.28
CA SER A 177 16.71 -0.81 -13.31
C SER A 177 17.44 -1.94 -12.60
N LEU A 178 18.76 -2.07 -12.79
CA LEU A 178 19.56 -3.10 -12.11
C LEU A 178 19.66 -2.82 -10.61
N PHE A 179 19.95 -1.58 -10.21
CA PHE A 179 20.04 -1.21 -8.80
C PHE A 179 18.72 -1.43 -8.08
N PHE A 180 17.61 -0.98 -8.67
CA PHE A 180 16.30 -1.13 -8.07
C PHE A 180 15.88 -2.61 -8.01
N ALA A 181 16.10 -3.39 -9.07
CA ALA A 181 15.80 -4.82 -9.04
C ALA A 181 16.64 -5.60 -8.02
N TRP A 182 17.87 -5.16 -7.76
CA TRP A 182 18.72 -5.73 -6.72
C TRP A 182 18.24 -5.38 -5.30
N ARG A 183 17.69 -4.16 -5.10
CA ARG A 183 17.33 -3.64 -3.77
C ARG A 183 15.84 -3.73 -3.42
N ALA A 184 14.97 -4.00 -4.38
CA ALA A 184 13.54 -4.16 -4.16
C ALA A 184 13.28 -5.40 -3.30
N ASN A 185 13.06 -5.20 -2.00
CA ASN A 185 12.86 -6.27 -1.03
C ASN A 185 11.39 -6.55 -0.70
N LEU A 186 10.48 -6.35 -1.66
CA LEU A 186 9.06 -6.73 -1.54
C LEU A 186 8.77 -7.98 -2.39
N ASP A 187 7.97 -8.89 -1.86
CA ASP A 187 7.51 -10.04 -2.63
C ASP A 187 6.35 -9.67 -3.56
N ILE A 188 6.68 -9.48 -4.84
CA ILE A 188 5.72 -9.17 -5.92
C ILE A 188 4.78 -10.33 -6.28
N SER A 189 4.85 -11.47 -5.57
CA SER A 189 3.76 -12.47 -5.61
C SER A 189 2.47 -11.93 -4.98
N LYS A 190 2.60 -11.01 -4.01
CA LYS A 190 1.48 -10.30 -3.40
C LYS A 190 1.07 -9.13 -4.32
N PRO A 191 -0.18 -9.08 -4.79
CA PRO A 191 -0.61 -8.05 -5.74
C PRO A 191 -0.36 -6.61 -5.28
N LEU A 192 -0.69 -6.27 -4.03
CA LEU A 192 -0.44 -4.94 -3.48
C LEU A 192 1.04 -4.54 -3.54
N PHE A 193 1.95 -5.47 -3.26
CA PHE A 193 3.38 -5.22 -3.30
C PHE A 193 3.88 -4.99 -4.73
N MET A 194 3.29 -5.66 -5.73
CA MET A 194 3.53 -5.34 -7.14
C MET A 194 3.18 -3.87 -7.42
N GLY A 195 1.98 -3.43 -7.03
CA GLY A 195 1.53 -2.05 -7.24
C GLY A 195 2.40 -1.00 -6.52
N VAL A 196 2.99 -1.34 -5.37
CA VAL A 196 3.97 -0.48 -4.68
C VAL A 196 5.28 -0.39 -5.47
N VAL A 197 5.80 -1.51 -5.95
CA VAL A 197 7.05 -1.60 -6.72
C VAL A 197 6.93 -0.88 -8.07
N GLU A 198 5.78 -0.97 -8.74
CA GLU A 198 5.52 -0.33 -10.04
C GLU A 198 5.71 1.19 -10.05
N ARG A 199 5.42 1.86 -8.94
CA ARG A 199 5.60 3.33 -8.81
C ARG A 199 7.05 3.76 -8.98
N PHE A 200 8.00 2.90 -8.61
CA PHE A 200 9.42 3.17 -8.78
C PHE A 200 9.88 2.98 -10.23
N TRP A 201 9.12 2.28 -11.07
CA TRP A 201 9.45 2.09 -12.48
C TRP A 201 9.09 3.31 -13.34
N MET A 202 8.27 4.24 -12.83
CA MET A 202 7.96 5.50 -13.52
C MET A 202 9.21 6.25 -13.97
N GLN A 203 10.24 6.23 -13.12
CA GLN A 203 11.54 6.85 -13.40
C GLN A 203 12.21 6.23 -14.64
N SER A 204 12.30 4.91 -14.71
CA SER A 204 12.85 4.19 -15.88
C SER A 204 11.98 4.39 -17.13
N ASN A 205 10.67 4.43 -16.97
CA ASN A 205 9.71 4.60 -18.06
C ASN A 205 9.90 5.97 -18.74
N ALA A 206 10.20 7.01 -17.96
CA ALA A 206 10.50 8.34 -18.49
C ALA A 206 11.75 8.32 -19.39
N VAL A 207 12.80 7.57 -19.04
CA VAL A 207 14.00 7.43 -19.87
C VAL A 207 13.70 6.66 -21.16
N VAL A 208 12.91 5.60 -21.08
CA VAL A 208 12.47 4.84 -22.26
C VAL A 208 11.66 5.72 -23.22
N ALA A 209 10.78 6.57 -22.70
CA ALA A 209 10.03 7.52 -23.53
C ALA A 209 10.94 8.52 -24.27
N VAL A 210 11.98 9.03 -23.59
CA VAL A 210 12.97 9.93 -24.23
C VAL A 210 13.77 9.19 -25.30
N LEU A 211 14.25 7.97 -25.01
CA LEU A 211 14.94 7.13 -25.99
C LEU A 211 14.04 6.80 -27.19
N ALA A 212 12.75 6.55 -26.97
CA ALA A 212 11.80 6.31 -28.04
C ALA A 212 11.63 7.53 -28.97
N GLY A 213 11.60 8.75 -28.41
CA GLY A 213 11.60 9.98 -29.20
C GLY A 213 12.85 10.10 -30.08
N LEU A 214 14.04 9.84 -29.52
CA LEU A 214 15.30 9.80 -30.28
C LEU A 214 15.28 8.69 -31.35
N GLY A 215 14.68 7.55 -31.05
CA GLY A 215 14.49 6.43 -31.97
C GLY A 215 13.59 6.79 -33.14
N LEU A 216 12.48 7.48 -32.88
CA LEU A 216 11.58 7.96 -33.94
C LEU A 216 12.29 8.94 -34.87
N ALA A 217 13.04 9.90 -34.32
CA ALA A 217 13.84 10.83 -35.10
C ALA A 217 14.89 10.11 -35.94
N ALA A 218 15.59 9.12 -35.36
CA ALA A 218 16.57 8.29 -36.07
C ALA A 218 15.93 7.46 -37.20
N LEU A 219 14.73 6.92 -36.99
CA LEU A 219 13.99 6.18 -37.99
C LEU A 219 13.56 7.08 -39.16
N ALA A 220 12.92 8.22 -38.87
CA ALA A 220 12.42 9.14 -39.90
C ALA A 220 13.52 9.64 -40.84
N SER A 221 14.67 9.94 -40.26
CA SER A 221 15.86 10.40 -40.99
C SER A 221 16.56 9.28 -41.78
N GLU A 222 16.53 8.03 -41.30
CA GLU A 222 17.02 6.88 -42.08
C GLU A 222 16.10 6.61 -43.27
N SER A 223 14.79 6.68 -43.06
CA SER A 223 13.79 6.61 -44.14
C SER A 223 13.97 7.73 -45.16
N ASN A 224 14.27 8.96 -44.73
CA ASN A 224 14.61 10.06 -45.65
C ASN A 224 15.83 9.72 -46.52
N ARG A 225 16.89 9.17 -45.91
CA ARG A 225 18.11 8.79 -46.62
C ARG A 225 17.86 7.73 -47.68
N VAL A 226 17.05 6.72 -47.36
CA VAL A 226 16.78 5.58 -48.24
C VAL A 226 15.75 5.91 -49.32
N LEU A 227 14.70 6.66 -48.98
CA LEU A 227 13.56 6.91 -49.89
C LEU A 227 13.66 8.25 -50.64
N ASN A 228 14.55 9.16 -50.23
CA ASN A 228 14.79 10.48 -50.84
C ASN A 228 13.52 11.36 -50.98
N VAL A 229 12.56 11.24 -50.05
CA VAL A 229 11.28 11.97 -50.07
C VAL A 229 11.37 13.25 -49.23
N ARG A 230 11.07 14.42 -49.81
CA ARG A 230 10.93 15.67 -49.06
C ARG A 230 9.54 15.69 -48.37
N GLY A 231 9.51 15.83 -47.04
CA GLY A 231 8.25 15.93 -46.25
C GLY A 231 8.10 14.96 -45.08
N LEU A 232 9.02 14.01 -44.89
CA LEU A 232 9.00 13.03 -43.80
C LEU A 232 9.09 13.65 -42.39
N GLN A 233 9.55 14.90 -42.25
CA GLN A 233 9.50 15.62 -40.97
C GLN A 233 8.06 15.89 -40.51
N CYS A 234 7.15 16.21 -41.43
CA CYS A 234 5.72 16.35 -41.09
C CYS A 234 5.13 15.00 -40.66
N LEU A 235 5.56 13.91 -41.29
CA LEU A 235 5.17 12.55 -40.92
C LEU A 235 5.74 12.13 -39.56
N GLU A 236 6.95 12.55 -39.22
CA GLU A 236 7.55 12.32 -37.90
C GLU A 236 6.72 12.98 -36.79
N TRP A 237 6.43 14.28 -36.94
CA TRP A 237 5.59 15.02 -35.98
C TRP A 237 4.17 14.47 -35.90
N LEU A 238 3.57 14.11 -37.05
CA LEU A 238 2.26 13.46 -37.08
C LEU A 238 2.30 12.11 -36.35
N SER A 239 3.34 11.30 -36.56
CA SER A 239 3.51 10.01 -35.88
C SER A 239 3.68 10.19 -34.38
N ALA A 240 4.50 11.15 -33.94
CA ALA A 240 4.67 11.48 -32.54
C ALA A 240 3.33 11.91 -31.90
N ALA A 241 2.58 12.79 -32.57
CA ALA A 241 1.26 13.23 -32.11
C ALA A 241 0.28 12.06 -32.01
N LEU A 242 0.23 11.18 -33.02
CA LEU A 242 -0.63 9.99 -33.00
C LEU A 242 -0.25 9.03 -31.87
N PHE A 243 1.05 8.81 -31.60
CA PHE A 243 1.48 8.01 -30.46
C PHE A 243 1.04 8.61 -29.13
N ILE A 244 1.20 9.92 -28.95
CA ILE A 244 0.76 10.60 -27.73
C ILE A 244 -0.76 10.49 -27.57
N ILE A 245 -1.53 10.76 -28.62
CA ILE A 245 -3.00 10.65 -28.61
C ILE A 245 -3.42 9.21 -28.28
N TYR A 246 -2.77 8.22 -28.88
CA TYR A 246 -3.05 6.81 -28.60
C TYR A 246 -2.74 6.46 -27.14
N GLN A 247 -1.60 6.89 -26.59
CA GLN A 247 -1.25 6.66 -25.19
C GLN A 247 -2.24 7.32 -24.22
N ILE A 248 -2.69 8.54 -24.52
CA ILE A 248 -3.72 9.20 -23.73
C ILE A 248 -5.02 8.39 -23.82
N TYR A 249 -5.47 8.07 -25.02
CA TYR A 249 -6.72 7.32 -25.23
C TYR A 249 -6.71 5.94 -24.55
N SER A 250 -5.63 5.17 -24.69
CA SER A 250 -5.53 3.81 -24.13
C SER A 250 -5.47 3.79 -22.62
N ASN A 251 -4.93 4.84 -22.00
CA ASN A 251 -4.76 4.91 -20.54
C ASN A 251 -5.80 5.80 -19.85
N PHE A 252 -6.61 6.57 -20.59
CA PHE A 252 -7.51 7.57 -20.02
C PHE A 252 -8.48 6.98 -18.99
N SER A 253 -9.14 5.86 -19.29
CA SER A 253 -10.11 5.24 -18.38
C SER A 253 -9.46 4.76 -17.08
N THR A 254 -8.20 4.33 -17.12
CA THR A 254 -7.44 3.89 -15.95
C THR A 254 -6.90 5.08 -15.15
N CYS A 255 -6.46 6.15 -15.83
CA CYS A 255 -5.93 7.35 -15.18
C CYS A 255 -7.01 8.33 -14.69
N ASP A 256 -8.24 8.23 -15.19
CA ASP A 256 -9.36 9.04 -14.74
C ASP A 256 -9.83 8.59 -13.34
N GLN A 257 -9.31 9.27 -12.33
CA GLN A 257 -9.60 9.00 -10.91
C GLN A 257 -10.61 10.00 -10.32
N ARG A 258 -11.36 10.74 -11.15
CA ARG A 258 -12.23 11.84 -10.68
C ARG A 258 -13.36 11.42 -9.71
N THR A 259 -13.76 10.15 -9.76
CA THR A 259 -14.79 9.56 -8.89
C THR A 259 -14.22 8.58 -7.86
N ASN A 260 -12.90 8.47 -7.76
CA ASN A 260 -12.27 7.55 -6.82
C ASN A 260 -12.23 8.16 -5.41
N TYR A 261 -13.30 7.88 -4.66
CA TYR A 261 -13.45 8.26 -3.25
C TYR A 261 -13.42 7.03 -2.33
N VAL A 262 -12.86 5.90 -2.76
CA VAL A 262 -12.98 4.63 -2.01
C VAL A 262 -12.28 4.73 -0.65
N VAL A 263 -11.04 5.20 -0.63
CA VAL A 263 -10.26 5.38 0.60
C VAL A 263 -10.83 6.51 1.47
N ASP A 264 -11.40 7.56 0.85
CA ASP A 264 -12.13 8.63 1.55
C ASP A 264 -13.35 8.08 2.29
N LYS A 265 -14.22 7.33 1.58
CA LYS A 265 -15.39 6.67 2.15
C LYS A 265 -14.99 5.68 3.24
N PHE A 266 -13.88 4.95 3.07
CA PHE A 266 -13.36 4.03 4.07
C PHE A 266 -13.07 4.76 5.38
N ALA A 267 -12.25 5.81 5.33
CA ALA A 267 -11.89 6.59 6.50
C ALA A 267 -13.11 7.26 7.16
N LYS A 268 -14.00 7.86 6.37
CA LYS A 268 -15.23 8.48 6.89
C LYS A 268 -16.14 7.49 7.60
N ASN A 269 -16.31 6.28 7.06
CA ASN A 269 -17.11 5.23 7.70
C ASN A 269 -16.50 4.77 9.03
N LEU A 270 -15.18 4.57 9.07
CA LEU A 270 -14.48 4.20 10.30
C LEU A 270 -14.59 5.31 11.35
N LEU A 271 -14.34 6.57 10.98
CA LEU A 271 -14.41 7.71 11.91
C LEU A 271 -15.84 7.94 12.39
N ALA A 272 -16.84 7.86 11.52
CA ALA A 272 -18.24 8.09 11.88
C ALA A 272 -18.78 7.01 12.84
N SER A 273 -18.26 5.78 12.77
CA SER A 273 -18.73 4.70 13.64
C SER A 273 -18.20 4.77 15.07
N MET A 274 -17.19 5.59 15.35
CA MET A 274 -16.54 5.59 16.67
C MET A 274 -17.40 6.32 17.71
N PRO A 275 -17.48 5.83 18.96
CA PRO A 275 -18.11 6.60 20.03
C PRO A 275 -17.32 7.89 20.32
N ARG A 276 -17.95 8.81 21.06
CA ARG A 276 -17.30 10.06 21.48
C ARG A 276 -16.07 9.77 22.35
N ASP A 277 -15.00 10.54 22.16
CA ASP A 277 -13.76 10.48 22.95
C ASP A 277 -13.06 9.10 22.94
N ALA A 278 -13.15 8.40 21.80
CA ALA A 278 -12.52 7.10 21.61
C ALA A 278 -11.01 7.22 21.32
N ILE A 279 -10.25 6.20 21.76
CA ILE A 279 -8.85 5.99 21.35
C ILE A 279 -8.85 4.97 20.22
N ILE A 280 -8.19 5.29 19.11
CA ILE A 280 -8.01 4.37 17.98
C ILE A 280 -6.53 4.05 17.83
N LEU A 281 -6.21 2.78 18.02
CA LEU A 281 -4.89 2.20 17.76
C LEU A 281 -4.79 1.83 16.28
N LEU A 282 -4.03 2.63 15.53
CA LEU A 282 -3.84 2.48 14.08
C LEU A 282 -2.76 1.43 13.77
N ARG A 283 -2.97 0.64 12.72
CA ARG A 283 -2.00 -0.34 12.23
C ARG A 283 -1.89 -0.28 10.70
N GLY A 284 -0.67 -0.21 10.20
CA GLY A 284 -0.39 -0.20 8.76
C GLY A 284 -0.85 1.06 8.03
N ASP A 285 -0.53 1.10 6.73
CA ASP A 285 -0.65 2.30 5.90
C ASP A 285 -2.09 2.74 5.65
N LEU A 286 -3.02 1.80 5.44
CA LEU A 286 -4.39 2.15 5.04
C LEU A 286 -5.11 2.95 6.13
N PRO A 287 -5.35 2.44 7.34
CA PRO A 287 -6.03 3.22 8.37
C PRO A 287 -5.11 4.33 8.89
N GLY A 288 -3.79 4.09 8.96
CA GLY A 288 -2.80 5.08 9.37
C GLY A 288 -2.89 6.38 8.56
N ASN A 289 -2.74 6.29 7.24
CA ASN A 289 -2.71 7.48 6.39
C ASN A 289 -4.10 8.07 6.15
N SER A 290 -5.11 7.22 5.93
CA SER A 290 -6.45 7.70 5.59
C SER A 290 -7.17 8.37 6.76
N LEU A 291 -7.11 7.80 7.98
CA LEU A 291 -7.73 8.41 9.16
C LEU A 291 -6.98 9.67 9.58
N ARG A 292 -5.63 9.67 9.54
CA ARG A 292 -4.85 10.88 9.86
C ARG A 292 -5.19 12.05 8.95
N TYR A 293 -5.29 11.82 7.64
CA TYR A 293 -5.66 12.87 6.69
C TYR A 293 -7.05 13.44 7.01
N MET A 294 -8.06 12.56 7.13
CA MET A 294 -9.43 12.99 7.40
C MET A 294 -9.59 13.67 8.76
N HIS A 295 -8.85 13.24 9.77
CA HIS A 295 -8.95 13.77 11.11
C HIS A 295 -8.15 15.07 11.30
N TYR A 296 -6.88 15.09 10.88
CA TYR A 296 -5.99 16.22 11.12
C TYR A 296 -6.04 17.30 10.04
N CYS A 297 -6.27 16.94 8.77
CA CYS A 297 -6.34 17.90 7.66
C CYS A 297 -7.78 18.35 7.40
N GLU A 298 -8.74 17.42 7.30
CA GLU A 298 -10.15 17.74 7.03
C GLU A 298 -10.96 18.06 8.31
N GLY A 299 -10.36 17.88 9.50
CA GLY A 299 -10.97 18.24 10.78
C GLY A 299 -12.12 17.33 11.22
N LEU A 300 -12.23 16.12 10.68
CA LEU A 300 -13.30 15.20 11.05
C LEU A 300 -13.05 14.56 12.43
N ARG A 301 -14.11 14.52 13.26
CA ARG A 301 -14.08 13.89 14.59
C ARG A 301 -12.92 14.39 15.47
N PRO A 302 -12.79 15.70 15.74
CA PRO A 302 -11.68 16.24 16.56
C PRO A 302 -11.70 15.73 18.02
N ASP A 303 -12.77 15.04 18.42
CA ASP A 303 -12.95 14.44 19.74
C ASP A 303 -12.22 13.11 19.95
N ILE A 304 -11.79 12.41 18.89
CA ILE A 304 -11.11 11.10 19.02
C ILE A 304 -9.59 11.28 19.06
N SER A 305 -8.88 10.26 19.53
CA SER A 305 -7.41 10.22 19.52
C SER A 305 -6.90 9.09 18.62
N LEU A 306 -6.00 9.42 17.69
CA LEU A 306 -5.37 8.47 16.78
C LEU A 306 -3.93 8.16 17.23
N VAL A 307 -3.70 6.94 17.72
CA VAL A 307 -2.40 6.48 18.23
C VAL A 307 -1.85 5.39 17.32
N ASP A 308 -0.63 5.56 16.81
CA ASP A 308 -0.05 4.63 15.86
C ASP A 308 0.72 3.51 16.58
N GLN A 309 0.28 2.27 16.39
CA GLN A 309 0.81 1.11 17.09
C GLN A 309 2.29 0.86 16.78
N GLU A 310 2.67 0.97 15.51
CA GLU A 310 4.03 0.68 15.07
C GLU A 310 4.96 1.82 15.47
N MET A 311 4.50 3.08 15.36
CA MET A 311 5.33 4.22 15.74
C MET A 311 5.60 4.29 17.24
N MET A 312 4.68 3.83 18.10
CA MET A 312 4.93 3.75 19.55
C MET A 312 6.13 2.89 19.94
N THR A 313 6.62 2.03 19.04
CA THR A 313 7.84 1.23 19.25
C THR A 313 9.13 1.99 18.97
N TYR A 314 9.06 3.20 18.39
CA TYR A 314 10.22 4.05 18.09
C TYR A 314 10.50 5.04 19.23
N GLU A 315 11.77 5.31 19.47
CA GLU A 315 12.23 6.16 20.59
C GLU A 315 11.76 7.61 20.47
N TRP A 316 11.56 8.11 19.25
CA TRP A 316 11.16 9.49 19.00
C TRP A 316 9.65 9.74 19.14
N TYR A 317 8.81 8.69 19.04
CA TYR A 317 7.38 8.88 18.79
C TYR A 317 6.66 9.55 19.95
N LEU A 318 6.64 8.95 21.14
CA LEU A 318 5.89 9.52 22.27
C LEU A 318 6.48 10.85 22.77
N PRO A 319 7.82 11.03 22.87
CA PRO A 319 8.41 12.33 23.18
C PRO A 319 7.95 13.46 22.25
N LYS A 320 7.66 13.15 20.98
CA LYS A 320 7.15 14.14 20.02
C LYS A 320 5.65 14.26 19.96
N MET A 321 4.96 13.12 19.97
CA MET A 321 3.56 13.04 19.59
C MET A 321 2.59 13.06 20.76
N ALA A 322 3.01 12.67 21.97
CA ALA A 322 2.10 12.57 23.12
C ALA A 322 1.39 13.90 23.43
N LYS A 323 2.09 15.03 23.29
CA LYS A 323 1.50 16.37 23.51
C LYS A 323 0.38 16.73 22.52
N HIS A 324 0.34 16.07 21.36
CA HIS A 324 -0.68 16.25 20.32
C HIS A 324 -1.85 15.26 20.48
N LEU A 325 -1.84 14.43 21.53
CA LEU A 325 -2.84 13.42 21.85
C LEU A 325 -3.52 13.75 23.18
N PRO A 326 -4.26 14.86 23.28
CA PRO A 326 -4.84 15.31 24.54
C PRO A 326 -5.82 14.27 25.10
N GLY A 327 -5.67 13.97 26.39
CA GLY A 327 -6.51 13.00 27.10
C GLY A 327 -6.14 11.53 26.86
N VAL A 328 -5.02 11.24 26.19
CA VAL A 328 -4.41 9.91 26.20
C VAL A 328 -3.23 9.92 27.16
N ASN A 329 -3.24 9.02 28.14
CA ASN A 329 -2.18 8.90 29.13
C ASN A 329 -1.25 7.76 28.75
N PHE A 330 0.06 8.02 28.73
CA PHE A 330 1.07 6.99 28.45
C PHE A 330 1.81 6.65 29.75
N PRO A 331 1.93 5.35 30.14
CA PRO A 331 2.66 4.96 31.35
C PRO A 331 4.18 5.13 31.27
N GLY A 332 4.71 5.40 30.08
CA GLY A 332 6.14 5.62 29.82
C GLY A 332 6.37 6.25 28.45
N ASP A 333 7.60 6.18 27.97
CA ASP A 333 8.10 6.86 26.77
C ASP A 333 8.13 5.98 25.52
N ARG A 334 7.97 4.66 25.66
CA ARG A 334 8.03 3.71 24.54
C ARG A 334 7.22 2.45 24.79
N TRP A 335 6.47 2.00 23.80
CA TRP A 335 5.79 0.70 23.88
C TRP A 335 6.80 -0.44 23.71
N ASN A 336 6.85 -1.34 24.71
CA ASN A 336 7.56 -2.60 24.67
C ASN A 336 6.77 -3.67 25.46
N PRO A 337 6.68 -4.92 24.98
CA PRO A 337 6.05 -6.01 25.76
C PRO A 337 6.67 -6.23 27.14
N VAL A 338 7.96 -5.91 27.29
CA VAL A 338 8.70 -5.97 28.55
C VAL A 338 8.89 -4.55 29.09
N GLU A 339 8.39 -4.33 30.30
CA GLU A 339 8.52 -3.05 30.99
C GLU A 339 9.87 -2.93 31.71
N GLY A 340 10.37 -1.71 31.78
CA GLY A 340 11.64 -1.40 32.41
C GLY A 340 12.18 -0.05 31.96
N VAL A 341 13.46 0.18 32.26
CA VAL A 341 14.19 1.36 31.81
C VAL A 341 15.25 0.90 30.82
N LEU A 342 15.20 1.43 29.60
CA LEU A 342 16.20 1.14 28.58
C LEU A 342 17.54 1.82 28.91
N PRO A 343 18.67 1.38 28.33
CA PRO A 343 19.96 2.05 28.52
C PRO A 343 19.95 3.55 28.15
N SER A 344 19.00 3.97 27.29
CA SER A 344 18.76 5.38 26.94
C SER A 344 18.07 6.18 28.06
N GLY A 345 17.65 5.55 29.15
CA GLY A 345 16.86 6.16 30.22
C GLY A 345 15.36 6.19 29.97
N MET A 346 14.90 5.75 28.79
CA MET A 346 13.48 5.70 28.45
C MET A 346 12.73 4.64 29.26
N VAL A 347 11.57 5.01 29.78
CA VAL A 347 10.68 4.09 30.48
C VAL A 347 9.80 3.37 29.46
N THR A 348 9.79 2.04 29.46
CA THR A 348 8.91 1.26 28.60
C THR A 348 7.63 0.85 29.31
N PHE A 349 6.54 0.75 28.54
CA PHE A 349 5.26 0.23 29.02
C PHE A 349 4.70 -0.80 28.05
N ASN A 350 3.90 -1.74 28.56
CA ASN A 350 3.18 -2.72 27.74
C ASN A 350 1.73 -2.28 27.45
N LEU A 351 1.07 -2.98 26.53
CA LEU A 351 -0.28 -2.63 26.12
C LEU A 351 -1.30 -2.80 27.24
N TYR A 352 -1.13 -3.79 28.13
CA TYR A 352 -2.02 -3.94 29.28
C TYR A 352 -2.04 -2.68 30.17
N HIS A 353 -0.88 -2.16 30.59
CA HIS A 353 -0.83 -0.95 31.41
C HIS A 353 -1.30 0.30 30.66
N PHE A 354 -1.08 0.38 29.34
CA PHE A 354 -1.67 1.44 28.53
C PHE A 354 -3.21 1.41 28.56
N LEU A 355 -3.83 0.23 28.51
CA LEU A 355 -5.28 0.10 28.60
C LEU A 355 -5.79 0.43 30.01
N GLU A 356 -5.10 -0.02 31.06
CA GLU A 356 -5.49 0.25 32.45
C GLU A 356 -5.50 1.75 32.79
N ILE A 357 -4.47 2.50 32.37
CA ILE A 357 -4.40 3.95 32.64
C ILE A 357 -5.40 4.76 31.79
N ASN A 358 -5.91 4.19 30.71
CA ASN A 358 -6.90 4.80 29.82
C ASN A 358 -8.29 4.15 29.90
N LYS A 359 -8.58 3.36 30.94
CA LYS A 359 -9.84 2.58 31.06
C LYS A 359 -11.12 3.41 31.03
N GLN A 360 -11.03 4.70 31.30
CA GLN A 360 -12.12 5.66 31.17
C GLN A 360 -12.55 5.92 29.70
N LYS A 361 -11.66 5.65 28.74
CA LYS A 361 -11.92 5.81 27.29
C LYS A 361 -12.13 4.45 26.64
N LYS A 362 -12.93 4.43 25.58
CA LYS A 362 -13.14 3.23 24.75
C LYS A 362 -12.01 3.13 23.73
N THR A 363 -11.25 2.04 23.80
CA THR A 363 -10.11 1.80 22.89
C THR A 363 -10.49 0.82 21.79
N PHE A 364 -10.13 1.15 20.56
CA PHE A 364 -10.37 0.35 19.36
C PHE A 364 -9.06 0.10 18.63
N VAL A 365 -8.93 -1.05 17.98
CA VAL A 365 -7.83 -1.38 17.07
C VAL A 365 -8.40 -1.53 15.66
N CYS A 366 -7.85 -0.85 14.66
CA CYS A 366 -8.35 -0.93 13.29
C CYS A 366 -7.42 -1.77 12.42
N ILE A 367 -7.98 -2.77 11.73
CA ILE A 367 -7.22 -3.80 10.98
C ILE A 367 -6.26 -4.56 11.91
N GLY A 368 -6.74 -4.84 13.11
CA GLY A 368 -6.07 -5.70 14.08
C GLY A 368 -5.03 -5.02 14.97
N ILE A 369 -4.55 -5.82 15.93
CA ILE A 369 -3.61 -5.44 16.97
C ILE A 369 -2.22 -5.96 16.64
N HIS A 370 -1.17 -5.23 17.01
CA HIS A 370 0.20 -5.69 16.88
C HIS A 370 0.43 -6.98 17.68
N GLU A 371 0.93 -8.04 17.04
CA GLU A 371 1.03 -9.38 17.64
C GLU A 371 2.19 -9.52 18.64
N GLY A 372 3.16 -8.61 18.60
CA GLY A 372 4.35 -8.67 19.43
C GLY A 372 4.10 -8.44 20.92
N ASP A 373 2.93 -7.98 21.33
CA ASP A 373 2.57 -7.77 22.74
C ASP A 373 1.32 -8.57 23.14
N PRO A 374 1.49 -9.71 23.86
CA PRO A 374 0.37 -10.51 24.34
C PRO A 374 -0.15 -10.09 25.72
N THR A 375 0.41 -9.07 26.38
CA THR A 375 0.12 -8.73 27.79
C THR A 375 -1.36 -8.44 28.06
N TRP A 376 -2.06 -7.85 27.11
CA TRP A 376 -3.49 -7.53 27.19
C TRP A 376 -4.40 -8.76 27.20
N LYS A 377 -3.98 -9.89 26.59
CA LYS A 377 -4.86 -11.04 26.29
C LYS A 377 -5.46 -11.72 27.52
N LYS A 378 -4.83 -11.56 28.68
CA LYS A 378 -5.31 -12.14 29.94
C LYS A 378 -6.54 -11.39 30.48
N ASN A 379 -6.58 -10.07 30.30
CA ASN A 379 -7.53 -9.18 30.96
C ASN A 379 -8.50 -8.50 29.98
N TYR A 380 -8.23 -8.58 28.67
CA TYR A 380 -9.04 -7.96 27.63
C TYR A 380 -9.37 -8.97 26.53
N SER A 381 -10.51 -8.73 25.88
CA SER A 381 -11.00 -9.42 24.70
C SER A 381 -11.24 -8.44 23.56
N LEU A 382 -11.19 -8.92 22.33
CA LEU A 382 -11.48 -8.13 21.12
C LEU A 382 -12.90 -8.42 20.65
N TRP A 383 -13.78 -7.42 20.70
CA TRP A 383 -15.14 -7.52 20.20
C TRP A 383 -15.25 -6.81 18.85
N PRO A 384 -15.89 -7.41 17.84
CA PRO A 384 -15.88 -6.87 16.49
C PRO A 384 -16.64 -5.54 16.38
N TRP A 385 -16.05 -4.57 15.67
CA TRP A 385 -16.61 -3.24 15.39
C TRP A 385 -16.36 -2.87 13.92
N GLY A 386 -16.89 -3.69 13.01
CA GLY A 386 -16.65 -3.57 11.57
C GLY A 386 -15.21 -3.93 11.19
N SER A 387 -14.48 -3.02 10.54
CA SER A 387 -13.06 -3.21 10.18
C SER A 387 -12.14 -3.01 11.39
N CYS A 388 -12.68 -2.48 12.48
CA CYS A 388 -11.99 -2.36 13.76
C CYS A 388 -12.53 -3.39 14.77
N ASP A 389 -11.85 -3.48 15.90
CA ASP A 389 -12.24 -4.31 17.03
C ASP A 389 -12.11 -3.47 18.31
N LYS A 390 -13.11 -3.56 19.20
CA LYS A 390 -13.12 -2.88 20.49
C LYS A 390 -12.36 -3.73 21.50
N LEU A 391 -11.43 -3.13 22.23
CA LEU A 391 -10.81 -3.75 23.41
C LEU A 391 -11.77 -3.64 24.59
N VAL A 392 -12.18 -4.79 25.11
CA VAL A 392 -13.18 -4.90 26.19
C VAL A 392 -12.60 -5.72 27.34
N PRO A 393 -12.61 -5.20 28.58
CA PRO A 393 -12.19 -5.97 29.75
C PRO A 393 -12.95 -7.31 29.85
N SER A 394 -12.23 -8.38 30.17
CA SER A 394 -12.74 -9.76 30.14
C SER A 394 -13.82 -10.03 31.19
N GLU A 395 -13.93 -9.19 32.22
CA GLU A 395 -15.01 -9.23 33.22
C GLU A 395 -16.37 -8.80 32.66
N ILE A 396 -16.41 -8.10 31.52
CA ILE A 396 -17.65 -7.63 30.91
C ILE A 396 -18.31 -8.79 30.17
N VAL A 397 -19.54 -9.11 30.57
CA VAL A 397 -20.35 -10.17 29.94
C VAL A 397 -20.80 -9.72 28.55
N PHE A 398 -20.58 -10.58 27.55
CA PHE A 398 -21.01 -10.34 26.18
C PHE A 398 -22.51 -10.58 26.00
N ASN A 399 -23.25 -9.55 25.57
CA ASN A 399 -24.65 -9.66 25.16
C ASN A 399 -24.74 -9.73 23.63
N PRO A 400 -25.07 -10.90 23.04
CA PRO A 400 -25.11 -11.07 21.59
C PRO A 400 -26.17 -10.19 20.91
N GLU A 401 -27.37 -10.07 21.47
CA GLU A 401 -28.48 -9.35 20.83
C GLU A 401 -28.22 -7.85 20.75
N GLU A 402 -27.73 -7.27 21.84
CA GLU A 402 -27.32 -5.87 21.88
C GLU A 402 -26.18 -5.60 20.90
N TRP A 403 -25.16 -6.47 20.90
CA TRP A 403 -24.00 -6.30 20.03
C TRP A 403 -24.35 -6.41 18.55
N ILE A 404 -25.23 -7.36 18.19
CA ILE A 404 -25.77 -7.49 16.83
C ILE A 404 -26.47 -6.20 16.40
N LYS A 405 -27.33 -5.64 17.25
CA LYS A 405 -28.04 -4.40 16.94
C LYS A 405 -27.09 -3.23 16.71
N LEU A 406 -26.01 -3.15 17.51
CA LEU A 406 -24.99 -2.11 17.40
C LEU A 406 -24.17 -2.24 16.11
N THR A 407 -23.83 -3.45 15.67
CA THR A 407 -22.87 -3.65 14.56
C THR A 407 -23.51 -3.92 13.20
N ARG A 408 -24.83 -4.20 13.14
CA ARG A 408 -25.52 -4.63 11.90
C ARG A 408 -25.29 -3.71 10.70
N ASN A 409 -25.38 -2.39 10.91
CA ASN A 409 -25.28 -1.37 9.86
C ASN A 409 -24.22 -0.31 10.19
N ILE A 410 -23.08 -0.77 10.69
CA ILE A 410 -22.02 0.12 11.20
C ILE A 410 -21.40 1.01 10.11
N TYR A 411 -21.42 0.55 8.86
CA TYR A 411 -20.88 1.26 7.71
C TYR A 411 -21.91 1.37 6.59
N ASN A 412 -21.96 2.54 5.95
CA ASN A 412 -22.65 2.78 4.70
C ASN A 412 -21.68 2.53 3.53
N TRP A 413 -21.39 1.24 3.27
CA TRP A 413 -20.47 0.82 2.20
C TRP A 413 -21.22 0.32 0.97
N THR A 414 -21.07 1.03 -0.14
CA THR A 414 -21.80 0.78 -1.40
C THR A 414 -20.91 0.29 -2.54
N GLU A 415 -19.60 0.11 -2.33
CA GLU A 415 -18.71 -0.34 -3.39
C GLU A 415 -18.86 -1.84 -3.63
N GLU A 416 -19.00 -2.22 -4.91
CA GLU A 416 -19.16 -3.61 -5.34
C GLU A 416 -17.90 -4.43 -5.06
N TYR A 417 -18.10 -5.70 -4.65
CA TYR A 417 -17.00 -6.60 -4.36
C TYR A 417 -16.20 -6.93 -5.63
N GLY A 418 -14.86 -6.98 -5.53
CA GLY A 418 -14.00 -7.41 -6.65
C GLY A 418 -13.86 -6.41 -7.81
N ARG A 419 -14.41 -5.19 -7.68
CA ARG A 419 -14.37 -4.15 -8.71
C ARG A 419 -12.96 -3.59 -8.99
N PHE A 420 -12.11 -3.53 -7.98
CA PHE A 420 -10.82 -2.84 -8.06
C PHE A 420 -9.66 -3.79 -8.36
N ASP A 421 -8.64 -3.26 -9.04
CA ASP A 421 -7.41 -4.02 -9.34
C ASP A 421 -6.77 -4.54 -8.04
N PRO A 422 -6.43 -5.83 -7.92
CA PRO A 422 -5.86 -6.40 -6.70
C PRO A 422 -4.55 -5.74 -6.22
N SER A 423 -3.83 -5.03 -7.09
CA SER A 423 -2.61 -4.29 -6.73
C SER A 423 -2.86 -2.93 -6.08
N SER A 424 -4.11 -2.50 -6.01
CA SER A 424 -4.53 -1.16 -5.57
C SER A 424 -4.92 -1.11 -4.09
N TRP A 425 -4.82 0.08 -3.48
CA TRP A 425 -5.28 0.29 -2.10
C TRP A 425 -6.81 0.32 -2.00
N GLU A 426 -7.50 0.65 -3.09
CA GLU A 426 -8.94 0.60 -3.25
C GLU A 426 -9.44 -0.83 -3.09
N SER A 427 -8.73 -1.81 -3.66
CA SER A 427 -9.04 -3.23 -3.48
C SER A 427 -8.87 -3.67 -2.03
N VAL A 428 -7.79 -3.24 -1.36
CA VAL A 428 -7.56 -3.52 0.07
C VAL A 428 -8.68 -2.91 0.93
N ALA A 429 -8.99 -1.63 0.74
CA ALA A 429 -10.05 -0.95 1.48
C ALA A 429 -11.41 -1.62 1.26
N ASN A 430 -11.72 -2.01 0.02
CA ASN A 430 -12.95 -2.71 -0.29
C ASN A 430 -13.01 -4.09 0.37
N GLU A 431 -11.94 -4.89 0.29
CA GLU A 431 -11.85 -6.19 0.95
C GLU A 431 -12.06 -6.06 2.47
N GLU A 432 -11.42 -5.09 3.13
CA GLU A 432 -11.59 -4.83 4.56
C GLU A 432 -13.04 -4.47 4.94
N MET A 433 -13.72 -3.67 4.12
CA MET A 433 -15.11 -3.28 4.36
C MET A 433 -16.10 -4.42 4.09
N TRP A 434 -15.80 -5.30 3.14
CA TRP A 434 -16.57 -6.52 2.93
C TRP A 434 -16.34 -7.50 4.07
N GLN A 435 -15.10 -7.84 4.43
CA GLN A 435 -14.80 -8.76 5.52
C GLN A 435 -15.36 -8.27 6.88
N ALA A 436 -15.43 -6.95 7.11
CA ALA A 436 -16.06 -6.35 8.27
C ALA A 436 -17.49 -6.85 8.54
N ARG A 437 -18.27 -7.14 7.49
CA ARG A 437 -19.66 -7.64 7.61
C ARG A 437 -19.73 -9.00 8.29
N MET A 438 -18.70 -9.82 8.15
CA MET A 438 -18.66 -11.18 8.71
C MET A 438 -18.02 -11.27 10.10
N LYS A 439 -17.40 -10.20 10.61
CA LYS A 439 -16.69 -10.28 11.90
C LYS A 439 -17.63 -10.58 13.06
N THR A 440 -18.79 -9.95 13.13
CA THR A 440 -19.78 -10.20 14.20
C THR A 440 -20.29 -11.64 14.22
N PRO A 441 -20.84 -12.22 13.14
CA PRO A 441 -21.28 -13.61 13.16
C PRO A 441 -20.12 -14.58 13.40
N PHE A 442 -18.92 -14.28 12.90
CA PHE A 442 -17.73 -15.09 13.17
C PHE A 442 -17.36 -15.10 14.65
N PHE A 443 -17.35 -13.94 15.30
CA PHE A 443 -17.06 -13.82 16.73
C PHE A 443 -18.08 -14.60 17.58
N ILE A 444 -19.38 -14.43 17.32
CA ILE A 444 -20.46 -15.12 18.04
C ILE A 444 -20.34 -16.64 17.86
N PHE A 445 -20.05 -17.09 16.63
CA PHE A 445 -19.82 -18.49 16.34
C PHE A 445 -18.63 -19.05 17.11
N ASN A 446 -17.50 -18.33 17.11
CA ASN A 446 -16.30 -18.76 17.83
C ASN A 446 -16.52 -18.79 19.36
N LEU A 447 -17.33 -17.88 19.90
CA LEU A 447 -17.73 -17.90 21.30
C LEU A 447 -18.51 -19.18 21.64
N ALA A 448 -19.40 -19.64 20.75
CA ALA A 448 -20.14 -20.89 20.93
C ALA A 448 -19.22 -22.14 20.92
N GLU A 449 -18.19 -22.14 20.09
CA GLU A 449 -17.20 -23.24 20.00
C GLU A 449 -16.29 -23.28 21.24
N THR A 450 -15.76 -22.14 21.65
CA THR A 450 -14.64 -22.08 22.62
C THR A 450 -15.05 -21.82 24.05
N ALA A 451 -16.15 -21.12 24.30
CA ALA A 451 -16.55 -20.78 25.66
C ALA A 451 -17.11 -22.00 26.41
N ASN A 452 -16.76 -22.10 27.69
CA ASN A 452 -17.34 -23.08 28.60
C ASN A 452 -18.67 -22.56 29.15
N ILE A 453 -19.72 -22.68 28.34
CA ILE A 453 -21.08 -22.19 28.62
C ILE A 453 -22.12 -23.32 28.46
N PRO A 454 -23.29 -23.23 29.11
CA PRO A 454 -24.33 -24.24 29.01
C PRO A 454 -24.78 -24.51 27.56
N SER A 455 -25.17 -25.75 27.26
CA SER A 455 -25.56 -26.18 25.91
C SER A 455 -26.72 -25.37 25.32
N SER A 456 -27.65 -24.89 26.14
CA SER A 456 -28.74 -24.01 25.71
C SER A 456 -28.24 -22.67 25.20
N VAL A 457 -27.27 -22.07 25.89
CA VAL A 457 -26.63 -20.81 25.48
C VAL A 457 -25.80 -21.02 24.22
N LYS A 458 -25.09 -22.15 24.09
CA LYS A 458 -24.39 -22.51 22.83
C LYS A 458 -25.36 -22.56 21.65
N ALA A 459 -26.50 -23.23 21.82
CA ALA A 459 -27.52 -23.33 20.78
C ALA A 459 -28.06 -21.95 20.36
N GLN A 460 -28.28 -21.04 21.31
CA GLN A 460 -28.67 -19.66 21.03
C GLN A 460 -27.60 -18.91 20.23
N LEU A 461 -26.33 -18.99 20.63
CA LEU A 461 -25.23 -18.34 19.90
C LEU A 461 -25.08 -18.87 18.48
N TYR A 462 -25.16 -20.20 18.28
CA TYR A 462 -25.17 -20.78 16.92
C TYR A 462 -26.35 -20.28 16.10
N THR A 463 -27.54 -20.15 16.72
CA THR A 463 -28.74 -19.63 16.05
C THR A 463 -28.55 -18.18 15.62
N HIS A 464 -28.00 -17.32 16.48
CA HIS A 464 -27.68 -15.94 16.13
C HIS A 464 -26.65 -15.86 14.98
N ALA A 465 -25.55 -16.61 15.08
CA ALA A 465 -24.52 -16.63 14.03
C ALA A 465 -25.09 -17.13 12.70
N TYR A 466 -25.87 -18.21 12.71
CA TYR A 466 -26.54 -18.75 11.52
C TYR A 466 -27.45 -17.72 10.86
N ASN A 467 -28.31 -17.04 11.63
CA ASN A 467 -29.25 -16.06 11.10
C ASN A 467 -28.52 -14.89 10.43
N LEU A 468 -27.45 -14.40 11.04
CA LEU A 468 -26.61 -13.35 10.48
C LEU A 468 -25.90 -13.80 9.19
N TYR A 469 -25.28 -14.98 9.19
CA TYR A 469 -24.64 -15.51 7.99
C TYR A 469 -25.63 -15.68 6.84
N LYS A 470 -26.81 -16.25 7.13
CA LYS A 470 -27.88 -16.43 6.15
C LYS A 470 -28.31 -15.11 5.54
N GLU A 471 -28.56 -14.09 6.38
CA GLU A 471 -28.93 -12.76 5.93
C GLU A 471 -27.84 -12.16 5.03
N ILE A 472 -26.59 -12.12 5.50
CA ILE A 472 -25.48 -11.49 4.79
C ILE A 472 -25.21 -12.17 3.43
N VAL A 473 -25.20 -13.51 3.39
CA VAL A 473 -24.94 -14.29 2.17
C VAL A 473 -26.13 -14.22 1.19
N SER A 474 -27.36 -14.14 1.68
CA SER A 474 -28.54 -14.08 0.81
C SER A 474 -28.76 -12.72 0.16
N LEU A 475 -28.35 -11.63 0.83
CA LEU A 475 -28.53 -10.26 0.32
C LEU A 475 -27.56 -9.90 -0.82
N GLN A 476 -26.45 -10.63 -0.98
CA GLN A 476 -25.35 -10.25 -1.85
C GLN A 476 -25.10 -11.32 -2.90
N LYS A 477 -25.23 -10.95 -4.18
CA LYS A 477 -25.00 -11.88 -5.30
C LYS A 477 -23.52 -12.25 -5.43
N GLU A 478 -22.65 -11.26 -5.26
CA GLU A 478 -21.19 -11.40 -5.31
C GLU A 478 -20.61 -10.94 -3.97
N HIS A 479 -19.69 -11.73 -3.43
CA HIS A 479 -19.12 -11.53 -2.11
C HIS A 479 -17.83 -12.35 -1.96
N PRO A 480 -17.01 -12.09 -0.93
CA PRO A 480 -15.81 -12.87 -0.65
C PRO A 480 -16.05 -14.37 -0.57
N VAL A 481 -15.12 -15.16 -1.10
CA VAL A 481 -15.28 -16.62 -1.24
C VAL A 481 -15.40 -17.33 0.12
N ASN A 482 -14.66 -16.87 1.12
CA ASN A 482 -14.66 -17.41 2.49
C ASN A 482 -16.04 -17.37 3.16
N TRP A 483 -16.94 -16.48 2.74
CA TRP A 483 -18.30 -16.41 3.28
C TRP A 483 -19.09 -17.71 3.06
N HIS A 484 -18.88 -18.38 1.92
CA HIS A 484 -19.51 -19.67 1.67
C HIS A 484 -19.06 -20.73 2.69
N LYS A 485 -17.77 -20.79 3.02
CA LYS A 485 -17.24 -21.73 4.00
C LYS A 485 -17.81 -21.45 5.38
N ASN A 486 -17.79 -20.19 5.81
CA ASN A 486 -18.29 -19.80 7.13
C ASN A 486 -19.79 -20.09 7.29
N TYR A 487 -20.61 -19.76 6.27
CA TYR A 487 -22.04 -20.05 6.31
C TYR A 487 -22.33 -21.56 6.27
N ALA A 488 -21.60 -22.34 5.47
CA ALA A 488 -21.75 -23.79 5.45
C ALA A 488 -21.42 -24.43 6.82
N ILE A 489 -20.36 -23.97 7.49
CA ILE A 489 -20.01 -24.43 8.85
C ILE A 489 -21.12 -24.07 9.84
N ALA A 490 -21.69 -22.86 9.77
CA ALA A 490 -22.81 -22.46 10.62
C ALA A 490 -24.05 -23.34 10.39
N CYS A 491 -24.39 -23.66 9.13
CA CYS A 491 -25.46 -24.60 8.79
C CYS A 491 -25.20 -26.01 9.35
N GLU A 492 -23.97 -26.50 9.27
CA GLU A 492 -23.57 -27.80 9.81
C GLU A 492 -23.75 -27.84 11.32
N ARG A 493 -23.31 -26.80 12.05
CA ARG A 493 -23.52 -26.73 13.51
C ARG A 493 -24.98 -26.70 13.89
N MET A 494 -25.80 -25.92 13.17
CA MET A 494 -27.25 -25.90 13.39
C MET A 494 -27.90 -27.27 13.18
N LEU A 495 -27.41 -28.09 12.23
CA LEU A 495 -27.92 -29.44 11.97
C LEU A 495 -27.71 -30.39 13.16
N ARG A 496 -26.62 -30.18 13.92
CA ARG A 496 -26.22 -31.02 15.05
C ARG A 496 -26.90 -30.61 16.38
N LEU A 497 -27.66 -29.51 16.41
CA LEU A 497 -28.43 -29.13 17.59
C LEU A 497 -29.62 -30.07 17.83
N GLN A 498 -29.93 -30.30 19.11
CA GLN A 498 -31.02 -31.18 19.56
C GLN A 498 -32.40 -30.53 19.34
N GLU A 499 -32.54 -29.25 19.68
CA GLU A 499 -33.73 -28.45 19.39
C GLU A 499 -33.55 -27.72 18.05
N ARG A 500 -34.36 -28.11 17.05
CA ARG A 500 -34.21 -27.63 15.68
C ARG A 500 -35.31 -26.63 15.32
N ALA A 501 -34.94 -25.37 15.18
CA ALA A 501 -35.83 -24.34 14.64
C ALA A 501 -35.92 -24.37 13.09
N VAL A 502 -34.99 -25.07 12.42
CA VAL A 502 -34.86 -25.09 10.95
C VAL A 502 -34.88 -26.54 10.44
N ASP A 503 -35.54 -26.78 9.30
CA ASP A 503 -35.61 -28.10 8.67
C ASP A 503 -34.19 -28.66 8.39
N PRO A 504 -33.86 -29.85 8.91
CA PRO A 504 -32.59 -30.54 8.63
C PRO A 504 -32.25 -30.65 7.14
N GLU A 505 -33.26 -30.84 6.28
CA GLU A 505 -33.05 -30.96 4.84
C GLU A 505 -32.54 -29.66 4.23
N VAL A 506 -33.05 -28.51 4.69
CA VAL A 506 -32.63 -27.19 4.25
C VAL A 506 -31.19 -26.93 4.70
N LEU A 507 -30.88 -27.16 5.98
CA LEU A 507 -29.53 -26.97 6.51
C LEU A 507 -28.50 -27.82 5.77
N LEU A 508 -28.83 -29.08 5.52
CA LEU A 508 -27.94 -30.01 4.84
C LEU A 508 -27.75 -29.66 3.35
N SER A 509 -28.82 -29.25 2.68
CA SER A 509 -28.75 -28.76 1.30
C SER A 509 -27.92 -27.49 1.18
N GLU A 510 -28.10 -26.52 2.08
CA GLU A 510 -27.32 -25.28 2.14
C GLU A 510 -25.84 -25.54 2.44
N THR A 511 -25.55 -26.43 3.39
CA THR A 511 -24.17 -26.84 3.73
C THR A 511 -23.45 -27.41 2.50
N ILE A 512 -24.09 -28.35 1.79
CA ILE A 512 -23.53 -28.97 0.57
C ILE A 512 -23.37 -27.93 -0.54
N ARG A 513 -24.35 -27.06 -0.73
CA ARG A 513 -24.33 -26.00 -1.74
C ARG A 513 -23.12 -25.08 -1.54
N HIS A 514 -22.97 -24.56 -0.33
CA HIS A 514 -21.95 -23.55 -0.06
C HIS A 514 -20.53 -24.13 0.04
N PHE A 515 -20.33 -25.34 0.59
CA PHE A 515 -19.02 -26.01 0.47
C PHE A 515 -18.65 -26.33 -0.99
N ARG A 516 -19.63 -26.68 -1.84
CA ARG A 516 -19.37 -26.86 -3.28
C ARG A 516 -18.94 -25.54 -3.94
N LEU A 517 -19.63 -24.44 -3.67
CA LEU A 517 -19.27 -23.12 -4.20
C LEU A 517 -17.88 -22.68 -3.72
N TYR A 518 -17.55 -22.94 -2.45
CA TYR A 518 -16.24 -22.66 -1.88
C TYR A 518 -15.13 -23.44 -2.58
N THR A 519 -15.27 -24.77 -2.67
CA THR A 519 -14.27 -25.66 -3.30
C THR A 519 -14.05 -25.39 -4.78
N GLN A 520 -15.05 -24.85 -5.50
CA GLN A 520 -14.90 -24.43 -6.90
C GLN A 520 -14.07 -23.15 -7.06
N LYS A 521 -14.14 -22.23 -6.09
CA LYS A 521 -13.52 -20.89 -6.16
C LYS A 521 -12.17 -20.82 -5.41
N ALA A 522 -12.02 -21.53 -4.29
CA ALA A 522 -10.83 -21.50 -3.43
C ALA A 522 -9.82 -22.60 -3.78
N ARG A 523 -9.15 -22.50 -4.93
CA ARG A 523 -8.30 -23.58 -5.50
C ARG A 523 -7.04 -23.95 -4.70
N ASN A 524 -6.60 -23.06 -3.80
CA ASN A 524 -5.34 -23.21 -3.06
C ASN A 524 -5.53 -23.43 -1.55
N ASP A 525 -6.76 -23.72 -1.08
CA ASP A 525 -6.99 -23.97 0.36
C ASP A 525 -6.44 -25.36 0.75
N PRO A 526 -5.54 -25.46 1.74
CA PRO A 526 -5.03 -26.75 2.21
C PRO A 526 -6.11 -27.69 2.76
N GLN A 527 -7.28 -27.16 3.16
CA GLN A 527 -8.42 -27.93 3.69
C GLN A 527 -9.33 -28.50 2.59
N LEU A 528 -9.03 -28.30 1.31
CA LEU A 528 -9.83 -28.85 0.20
C LEU A 528 -10.03 -30.38 0.27
N PRO A 529 -9.01 -31.21 0.57
CA PRO A 529 -9.19 -32.66 0.66
C PRO A 529 -10.24 -33.06 1.71
N ASP A 530 -10.15 -32.46 2.90
CA ASP A 530 -11.09 -32.72 4.00
C ASP A 530 -12.51 -32.27 3.65
N LEU A 531 -12.64 -31.11 2.98
CA LEU A 531 -13.92 -30.62 2.49
C LEU A 531 -14.57 -31.54 1.45
N PHE A 532 -13.79 -32.17 0.56
CA PHE A 532 -14.32 -33.15 -0.38
C PHE A 532 -14.82 -34.42 0.31
N VAL A 533 -14.11 -34.90 1.34
CA VAL A 533 -14.55 -36.03 2.16
C VAL A 533 -15.85 -35.69 2.90
N ALA A 534 -15.91 -34.51 3.54
CA ALA A 534 -17.10 -34.02 4.22
C ALA A 534 -18.29 -33.90 3.26
N LEU A 535 -18.10 -33.35 2.06
CA LEU A 535 -19.15 -33.23 1.03
C LEU A 535 -19.71 -34.61 0.62
N LYS A 536 -18.88 -35.64 0.51
CA LYS A 536 -19.32 -37.00 0.19
C LYS A 536 -20.19 -37.57 1.31
N HIS A 537 -19.82 -37.33 2.57
CA HIS A 537 -20.59 -37.75 3.74
C HIS A 537 -21.95 -37.03 3.80
N LEU A 538 -21.95 -35.70 3.71
CA LEU A 538 -23.16 -34.87 3.80
C LEU A 538 -24.18 -35.22 2.69
N ARG A 539 -23.73 -35.53 1.47
CA ARG A 539 -24.62 -35.98 0.38
C ARG A 539 -25.32 -37.31 0.68
N LYS A 540 -24.61 -38.26 1.30
CA LYS A 540 -25.20 -39.53 1.73
C LYS A 540 -26.23 -39.30 2.84
N GLU A 541 -25.92 -38.43 3.80
CA GLU A 541 -26.83 -38.03 4.87
C GLU A 541 -28.11 -37.41 4.28
N LEU A 542 -28.00 -36.56 3.26
CA LEU A 542 -29.15 -35.92 2.60
C LEU A 542 -30.03 -36.94 1.87
N GLN A 543 -29.41 -37.87 1.16
CA GLN A 543 -30.12 -38.93 0.48
C GLN A 543 -30.86 -39.84 1.47
N SER A 544 -30.22 -40.20 2.60
CA SER A 544 -30.86 -40.98 3.66
C SER A 544 -32.06 -40.24 4.27
N LEU A 545 -31.93 -38.94 4.53
CA LEU A 545 -33.01 -38.11 5.07
C LEU A 545 -34.21 -38.05 4.11
N ARG A 546 -33.96 -37.81 2.81
CA ARG A 546 -35.02 -37.78 1.79
C ARG A 546 -35.71 -39.13 1.65
N ASN A 547 -34.95 -40.22 1.67
CA ASN A 547 -35.52 -41.55 1.61
C ASN A 547 -36.42 -41.85 2.83
N ARG A 548 -36.08 -41.35 4.02
CA ARG A 548 -36.91 -41.49 5.23
C ARG A 548 -38.17 -40.62 5.23
N LYS A 549 -38.18 -39.49 4.52
CA LYS A 549 -39.38 -38.64 4.36
C LYS A 549 -40.35 -39.15 3.28
N ASN A 550 -39.85 -39.97 2.34
CA ASN A 550 -40.63 -40.55 1.23
C ASN A 550 -41.23 -41.93 1.57
N VAL A 551 -41.01 -42.44 2.78
CA VAL A 551 -41.66 -43.61 3.38
C VAL A 551 -42.60 -43.10 4.46
#